data_AF-A0A1Q6JUK1-F1
#
_entry.id   AF-A0A1Q6JUK1-F1
#
_cell.length_a   1.000
_cell.length_b   1.000
_cell.length_c   1.000
_cell.angle_alpha   90.00
_cell.angle_beta   90.00
_cell.angle_gamma   90.00
#
_symmetry.space_group_name_H-M   'P 1'
#
loop_
_entity.id
_entity.type
_entity.pdbx_description
1 polymer ?
#
loop_
_entity_poly.entity_id
_entity_poly.type
_entity_poly.pdbx_seq_one_letter_code
_entity_poly.pdbx_strand_id
1 'polypeptide(L)'
;MSIESDLRKDGIKVVDILDTMTVNRIAHNIATKLCETFPELCFNESDLFAKLAKLTMYRAEMPEGMAEANYFYKNASIYFNERVAIEDLEEFAIHECIHYIQEIKDKRNNLIRMGLCNFDALKITGMGLNEAAVQFSTAKVIGIQKEAVKYFNISFETVSPSYYPLECNLIEQLTYFTGEEILFDSTFTSNDKFKNYFISLTSNKTFNEVELCCDQILELEEEILTLNNKLSEFDERCNKTNKIIEKQEVQKQKITETFLKAQNSIIKGYFDNAFKNISNLEELDNYRKKLDHFGNLIGRTDDYTFFDDYYTEKMSQLEHKSNILENGGIETALIIKKTSKASSWFRAFINFVTGDKIHN
;
A
#
# COMPACT_ATOMS: atom_id res chain seq x y z
N MET A 1 3.50 1.26 -33.66
CA MET A 1 4.22 0.08 -33.12
C MET A 1 3.26 -1.10 -33.20
N SER A 2 3.74 -2.28 -33.61
CA SER A 2 2.92 -3.49 -33.57
C SER A 2 2.90 -4.03 -32.13
N ILE A 3 1.83 -4.74 -31.75
CA ILE A 3 1.73 -5.42 -30.43
C ILE A 3 2.97 -6.30 -30.20
N GLU A 4 3.34 -7.08 -31.22
CA GLU A 4 4.53 -7.95 -31.18
C GLU A 4 5.83 -7.18 -30.90
N SER A 5 5.99 -5.97 -31.44
CA SER A 5 7.17 -5.16 -31.17
C SER A 5 7.25 -4.63 -29.75
N ASP A 6 6.10 -4.46 -29.09
CA ASP A 6 6.06 -4.03 -27.68
C ASP A 6 6.28 -5.23 -26.75
N LEU A 7 5.61 -6.37 -26.99
CA LEU A 7 5.85 -7.60 -26.23
C LEU A 7 7.33 -8.02 -26.23
N ARG A 8 8.00 -7.92 -27.39
CA ARG A 8 9.44 -8.22 -27.50
C ARG A 8 10.32 -7.30 -26.67
N LYS A 9 9.93 -6.05 -26.40
CA LYS A 9 10.70 -5.16 -25.51
C LYS A 9 10.59 -5.60 -24.06
N ASP A 10 9.44 -6.14 -23.71
CA ASP A 10 9.15 -6.68 -22.39
C ASP A 10 9.67 -8.13 -22.24
N GLY A 11 10.32 -8.67 -23.29
CA GLY A 11 10.88 -10.02 -23.31
C GLY A 11 9.84 -11.13 -23.45
N ILE A 12 8.58 -10.79 -23.77
CA ILE A 12 7.47 -11.74 -23.90
C ILE A 12 7.44 -12.28 -25.33
N LYS A 13 7.49 -13.61 -25.47
CA LYS A 13 7.39 -14.30 -26.75
C LYS A 13 6.26 -15.34 -26.72
N VAL A 14 5.23 -15.10 -27.53
CA VAL A 14 4.06 -15.97 -27.63
C VAL A 14 4.45 -17.35 -28.15
N VAL A 15 3.95 -18.38 -27.48
CA VAL A 15 4.14 -19.80 -27.81
C VAL A 15 2.87 -20.34 -28.46
N ASP A 16 1.74 -20.21 -27.78
CA ASP A 16 0.42 -20.60 -28.30
C ASP A 16 -0.71 -19.73 -27.73
N ILE A 17 -1.92 -19.97 -28.23
CA ILE A 17 -3.15 -19.31 -27.81
C ILE A 17 -4.04 -20.36 -27.11
N LEU A 18 -4.62 -20.00 -25.97
CA LEU A 18 -5.58 -20.86 -25.29
C LEU A 18 -6.87 -20.96 -26.10
N ASP A 19 -7.47 -22.15 -26.10
CA ASP A 19 -8.72 -22.38 -26.80
C ASP A 19 -9.90 -21.69 -26.09
N THR A 20 -10.95 -21.41 -26.85
CA THR A 20 -12.13 -20.69 -26.35
C THR A 20 -12.83 -21.40 -25.19
N MET A 21 -12.79 -22.73 -25.11
CA MET A 21 -13.41 -23.47 -24.00
C MET A 21 -12.65 -23.20 -22.70
N THR A 22 -11.32 -23.25 -22.76
CA THR A 22 -10.45 -22.95 -21.62
C THR A 22 -10.63 -21.50 -21.14
N VAL A 23 -10.63 -20.53 -22.06
CA VAL A 23 -10.86 -19.11 -21.73
C VAL A 23 -12.22 -18.91 -21.08
N ASN A 24 -13.29 -19.49 -21.64
CA ASN A 24 -14.64 -19.37 -21.09
C ASN A 24 -14.75 -20.00 -19.68
N ARG A 25 -14.07 -21.13 -19.44
CA ARG A 25 -14.03 -21.76 -18.12
C ARG A 25 -13.37 -20.84 -17.10
N ILE A 26 -12.19 -20.30 -17.41
CA ILE A 26 -11.47 -19.37 -16.53
C ILE A 26 -12.33 -18.13 -16.26
N ALA A 27 -12.88 -17.51 -17.31
CA ALA A 27 -13.72 -16.32 -17.19
C ALA A 27 -14.96 -16.56 -16.33
N HIS A 28 -15.63 -17.71 -16.47
CA HIS A 28 -16.81 -18.05 -15.67
C HIS A 28 -16.43 -18.23 -14.21
N ASN A 29 -15.42 -19.05 -13.93
CA ASN A 29 -14.97 -19.33 -12.57
C ASN A 29 -14.54 -18.06 -11.83
N ILE A 30 -13.79 -17.17 -12.50
CA ILE A 30 -13.37 -15.89 -11.91
C ILE A 30 -14.58 -14.98 -11.68
N ALA A 31 -15.52 -14.90 -12.62
CA ALA A 31 -16.72 -14.09 -12.44
C ALA A 31 -17.53 -14.55 -11.21
N THR A 32 -17.74 -15.85 -11.05
CA THR A 32 -18.41 -16.43 -9.88
C THR A 32 -17.66 -16.10 -8.60
N LYS A 33 -16.34 -16.41 -8.54
CA LYS A 33 -15.52 -16.15 -7.35
C LYS A 33 -15.50 -14.68 -6.93
N LEU A 34 -15.44 -13.75 -7.88
CA LEU A 34 -15.48 -12.32 -7.60
C LEU A 34 -16.83 -11.90 -7.01
N CYS A 35 -17.95 -12.42 -7.52
CA CYS A 35 -19.29 -12.13 -6.98
C CYS A 35 -19.48 -12.73 -5.58
N GLU A 36 -18.94 -13.92 -5.32
CA GLU A 36 -19.02 -14.59 -4.02
C GLU A 36 -18.12 -13.91 -2.96
N THR A 37 -16.94 -13.45 -3.37
CA THR A 37 -15.96 -12.82 -2.46
C THR A 37 -16.35 -11.39 -2.11
N PHE A 38 -16.93 -10.65 -3.07
CA PHE A 38 -17.26 -9.23 -2.93
C PHE A 38 -18.76 -8.95 -3.17
N PRO A 39 -19.68 -9.56 -2.40
CA PRO A 39 -21.12 -9.40 -2.60
C PRO A 39 -21.58 -7.94 -2.47
N GLU A 40 -20.87 -7.13 -1.67
CA GLU A 40 -21.13 -5.71 -1.47
C GLU A 40 -20.97 -4.87 -2.74
N LEU A 41 -20.12 -5.32 -3.68
CA LEU A 41 -19.93 -4.64 -4.97
C LEU A 41 -21.09 -4.88 -5.94
N CYS A 42 -22.01 -5.81 -5.61
CA CYS A 42 -23.22 -6.10 -6.39
C CYS A 42 -22.94 -6.35 -7.88
N PHE A 43 -21.83 -7.04 -8.20
CA PHE A 43 -21.53 -7.40 -9.59
C PHE A 43 -22.63 -8.28 -10.18
N ASN A 44 -22.90 -8.09 -11.47
CA ASN A 44 -23.68 -9.02 -12.25
C ASN A 44 -22.74 -10.08 -12.83
N GLU A 45 -22.83 -11.32 -12.35
CA GLU A 45 -21.97 -12.42 -12.77
C GLU A 45 -22.01 -12.66 -14.28
N SER A 46 -23.19 -12.55 -14.90
CA SER A 46 -23.34 -12.74 -16.35
C SER A 46 -22.65 -11.65 -17.16
N ASP A 47 -22.75 -10.39 -16.72
CA ASP A 47 -22.06 -9.27 -17.36
C ASP A 47 -20.55 -9.37 -17.16
N LEU A 48 -20.11 -9.78 -15.98
CA LEU A 48 -18.70 -9.97 -15.65
C LEU A 48 -18.10 -11.10 -16.48
N PHE A 49 -18.75 -12.26 -16.53
CA PHE A 49 -18.37 -13.35 -17.42
C PHE A 49 -18.30 -12.89 -18.88
N ALA A 50 -19.33 -12.21 -19.38
CA ALA A 50 -19.38 -11.73 -20.77
C ALA A 50 -18.28 -10.69 -21.06
N LYS A 51 -17.81 -9.93 -20.06
CA LYS A 51 -16.64 -9.06 -20.17
C LYS A 51 -15.36 -9.89 -20.23
N LEU A 52 -15.11 -10.74 -19.23
CA LEU A 52 -13.88 -11.52 -19.11
C LEU A 52 -13.67 -12.51 -20.26
N ALA A 53 -14.74 -13.12 -20.78
CA ALA A 53 -14.68 -14.06 -21.92
C ALA A 53 -14.20 -13.43 -23.24
N LYS A 54 -14.09 -12.09 -23.31
CA LYS A 54 -13.52 -11.37 -24.47
C LYS A 54 -12.00 -11.30 -24.45
N LEU A 55 -11.37 -11.60 -23.31
CA LEU A 55 -9.92 -11.63 -23.21
C LEU A 55 -9.36 -12.69 -24.15
N THR A 56 -8.26 -12.35 -24.82
CA THR A 56 -7.45 -13.38 -25.47
C THR A 56 -6.35 -13.80 -24.52
N MET A 57 -6.17 -15.11 -24.35
CA MET A 57 -5.20 -15.66 -23.41
C MET A 57 -4.15 -16.48 -24.16
N TYR A 58 -2.89 -16.30 -23.80
CA TYR A 58 -1.74 -16.90 -24.49
C TYR A 58 -0.83 -17.62 -23.51
N ARG A 59 -0.12 -18.62 -24.01
CA ARG A 59 1.12 -19.11 -23.39
C ARG A 59 2.29 -18.36 -23.99
N ALA A 60 3.25 -17.97 -23.15
CA ALA A 60 4.41 -17.22 -23.59
C ALA A 60 5.67 -17.61 -22.81
N GLU A 61 6.81 -17.57 -23.50
CA GLU A 61 8.12 -17.43 -22.86
C GLU A 61 8.19 -16.03 -22.24
N MET A 62 8.53 -15.95 -20.95
CA MET A 62 8.63 -14.70 -20.18
C MET A 62 10.00 -14.64 -19.49
N PRO A 63 10.56 -13.44 -19.25
CA PRO A 63 11.83 -13.27 -18.53
C PRO A 63 11.81 -13.90 -17.14
N GLU A 64 12.96 -14.37 -16.66
CA GLU A 64 13.09 -14.82 -15.28
C GLU A 64 12.85 -13.66 -14.30
N GLY A 65 12.10 -13.93 -13.23
CA GLY A 65 11.67 -12.92 -12.26
C GLY A 65 10.47 -12.09 -12.70
N MET A 66 9.91 -12.31 -13.90
CA MET A 66 8.59 -11.77 -14.25
C MET A 66 7.48 -12.62 -13.62
N ALA A 67 6.34 -12.00 -13.32
CA ALA A 67 5.15 -12.68 -12.81
C ALA A 67 4.68 -13.82 -13.74
N GLU A 68 4.01 -14.80 -13.16
CA GLU A 68 3.49 -16.00 -13.81
C GLU A 68 2.40 -15.70 -14.87
N ALA A 69 1.78 -14.54 -14.76
CA ALA A 69 0.88 -13.99 -15.76
C ALA A 69 1.14 -12.49 -15.94
N ASN A 70 0.72 -11.94 -17.08
CA ASN A 70 0.76 -10.51 -17.33
C ASN A 70 -0.40 -10.06 -18.22
N TYR A 71 -1.15 -9.07 -17.75
CA TYR A 71 -2.18 -8.38 -18.51
C TYR A 71 -1.58 -7.26 -19.37
N PHE A 72 -1.80 -7.35 -20.68
CA PHE A 72 -1.34 -6.35 -21.64
C PHE A 72 -2.51 -5.49 -22.16
N TYR A 73 -2.69 -4.31 -21.56
CA TYR A 73 -3.82 -3.41 -21.83
C TYR A 73 -3.95 -2.97 -23.30
N LYS A 74 -2.85 -2.97 -24.08
CA LYS A 74 -2.86 -2.52 -25.49
C LYS A 74 -3.67 -3.43 -26.39
N ASN A 75 -3.78 -4.71 -26.07
CA ASN A 75 -4.58 -5.67 -26.84
C ASN A 75 -5.56 -6.48 -25.99
N ALA A 76 -5.78 -6.08 -24.73
CA ALA A 76 -6.68 -6.75 -23.80
C ALA A 76 -6.45 -8.27 -23.76
N SER A 77 -5.21 -8.65 -23.50
CA SER A 77 -4.80 -10.05 -23.50
C SER A 77 -3.99 -10.39 -22.25
N ILE A 78 -4.08 -11.64 -21.81
CA ILE A 78 -3.29 -12.18 -20.72
C ILE A 78 -2.25 -13.14 -21.31
N TYR A 79 -1.00 -12.99 -20.89
CA TYR A 79 0.10 -13.87 -21.26
C TYR A 79 0.52 -14.64 -20.02
N PHE A 80 0.35 -15.96 -20.07
CA PHE A 80 0.80 -16.85 -19.01
C PHE A 80 2.19 -17.37 -19.33
N ASN A 81 3.04 -17.42 -18.32
CA ASN A 81 4.34 -18.05 -18.45
C ASN A 81 4.16 -19.52 -18.83
N GLU A 82 4.82 -19.97 -19.90
CA GLU A 82 4.70 -21.32 -20.42
C GLU A 82 5.13 -22.42 -19.43
N ARG A 83 5.76 -22.05 -18.31
CA ARG A 83 6.15 -22.95 -17.23
C ARG A 83 5.00 -23.27 -16.25
N VAL A 84 3.94 -22.45 -16.21
CA VAL A 84 2.79 -22.63 -15.30
C VAL A 84 1.95 -23.82 -15.77
N ALA A 85 1.45 -24.69 -14.90
CA ALA A 85 0.56 -25.77 -15.33
C ALA A 85 -0.82 -25.23 -15.76
N ILE A 86 -1.53 -25.92 -16.66
CA ILE A 86 -2.82 -25.46 -17.18
C ILE A 86 -3.87 -25.35 -16.06
N GLU A 87 -3.82 -26.30 -15.13
CA GLU A 87 -4.64 -26.37 -13.92
C GLU A 87 -4.45 -25.16 -12.99
N ASP A 88 -3.25 -24.56 -12.95
CA ASP A 88 -2.91 -23.45 -12.07
C ASP A 88 -3.18 -22.07 -12.69
N LEU A 89 -3.46 -22.01 -14.00
CA LEU A 89 -3.68 -20.76 -14.73
C LEU A 89 -4.75 -19.86 -14.11
N GLU A 90 -5.80 -20.47 -13.55
CA GLU A 90 -6.92 -19.73 -12.99
C GLU A 90 -6.50 -18.85 -11.80
N GLU A 91 -5.58 -19.33 -10.96
CA GLU A 91 -5.11 -18.59 -9.78
C GLU A 91 -4.40 -17.30 -10.21
N PHE A 92 -3.49 -17.42 -11.19
CA PHE A 92 -2.77 -16.27 -11.74
C PHE A 92 -3.66 -15.37 -12.60
N ALA A 93 -4.69 -15.93 -13.24
CA ALA A 93 -5.61 -15.17 -14.07
C ALA A 93 -6.49 -14.20 -13.25
N ILE A 94 -6.72 -14.44 -11.96
CA ILE A 94 -7.54 -13.57 -11.10
C ILE A 94 -6.97 -12.15 -11.10
N HIS A 95 -5.67 -11.99 -10.78
CA HIS A 95 -4.98 -10.70 -10.72
C HIS A 95 -5.12 -9.94 -12.04
N GLU A 96 -4.83 -10.62 -13.14
CA GLU A 96 -4.87 -10.04 -14.49
C GLU A 96 -6.30 -9.70 -14.95
N CYS A 97 -7.30 -10.49 -14.55
CA CYS A 97 -8.70 -10.19 -14.83
C CYS A 97 -9.17 -8.94 -14.06
N ILE A 98 -8.70 -8.73 -12.83
CA ILE A 98 -8.99 -7.51 -12.07
C ILE A 98 -8.43 -6.28 -12.79
N HIS A 99 -7.20 -6.35 -13.29
CA HIS A 99 -6.64 -5.29 -14.15
C HIS A 99 -7.49 -5.02 -15.39
N TYR A 100 -8.01 -6.05 -16.05
CA TYR A 100 -8.90 -5.83 -17.18
C TYR A 100 -10.24 -5.18 -16.79
N ILE A 101 -10.77 -5.52 -15.62
CA ILE A 101 -12.02 -4.93 -15.12
C ILE A 101 -11.85 -3.42 -14.89
N GLN A 102 -10.68 -3.01 -14.41
CA GLN A 102 -10.31 -1.64 -14.05
C GLN A 102 -10.27 -0.63 -15.20
N GLU A 103 -10.11 -1.05 -16.45
CA GLU A 103 -9.77 -0.13 -17.53
C GLU A 103 -10.79 1.00 -17.72
N ILE A 104 -10.30 2.25 -17.62
CA ILE A 104 -11.01 3.43 -18.14
C ILE A 104 -10.21 3.98 -19.32
N LYS A 105 -10.88 4.09 -20.47
CA LYS A 105 -10.31 4.63 -21.71
C LYS A 105 -11.01 5.92 -22.13
N ASP A 106 -10.26 6.82 -22.75
CA ASP A 106 -10.82 8.03 -23.36
C ASP A 106 -11.58 7.69 -24.67
N LYS A 107 -12.17 8.72 -25.31
CA LYS A 107 -12.88 8.57 -26.59
C LYS A 107 -11.99 8.14 -27.77
N ARG A 108 -10.67 8.25 -27.61
CA ARG A 108 -9.65 7.84 -28.59
C ARG A 108 -9.10 6.45 -28.27
N ASN A 109 -9.69 5.75 -27.29
CA ASN A 109 -9.27 4.44 -26.81
C ASN A 109 -7.90 4.43 -26.12
N ASN A 110 -7.43 5.57 -25.61
CA ASN A 110 -6.24 5.62 -24.77
C ASN A 110 -6.61 5.29 -23.33
N LEU A 111 -5.80 4.46 -22.66
CA LEU A 111 -5.94 4.20 -21.24
C LEU A 111 -5.64 5.47 -20.44
N ILE A 112 -6.57 5.86 -19.56
CA ILE A 112 -6.43 7.05 -18.70
C ILE A 112 -6.40 6.69 -17.21
N ARG A 113 -6.94 5.53 -16.83
CA ARG A 113 -6.97 5.06 -15.44
C ARG A 113 -7.13 3.54 -15.36
N MET A 114 -6.52 2.95 -14.34
CA MET A 114 -6.78 1.58 -13.89
C MET A 114 -6.82 1.57 -12.36
N GLY A 115 -7.98 1.28 -11.77
CA GLY A 115 -8.20 1.26 -10.33
C GLY A 115 -7.74 2.55 -9.67
N LEU A 116 -6.73 2.43 -8.82
CA LEU A 116 -6.12 3.55 -8.08
C LEU A 116 -5.00 4.27 -8.86
N CYS A 117 -4.61 3.76 -10.03
CA CYS A 117 -3.54 4.29 -10.87
C CYS A 117 -4.08 5.23 -11.96
N ASN A 118 -3.48 6.42 -12.07
CA ASN A 118 -3.80 7.41 -13.10
C ASN A 118 -2.72 7.45 -14.19
N PHE A 119 -3.15 7.45 -15.45
CA PHE A 119 -2.29 7.56 -16.63
C PHE A 119 -2.41 8.98 -17.21
N ASP A 120 -1.70 9.94 -16.60
CA ASP A 120 -1.50 11.26 -17.20
C ASP A 120 -0.36 11.19 -18.24
N ALA A 121 -0.45 12.00 -19.30
CA ALA A 121 0.56 12.09 -20.35
C ALA A 121 1.95 12.48 -19.82
N LEU A 122 2.02 13.13 -18.65
CA LEU A 122 3.26 13.57 -18.02
C LEU A 122 3.86 12.53 -17.05
N LYS A 123 3.02 11.79 -16.32
CA LYS A 123 3.47 10.86 -15.29
C LYS A 123 2.37 9.85 -14.95
N ILE A 124 2.76 8.59 -14.74
CA ILE A 124 1.93 7.56 -14.12
C ILE A 124 2.07 7.69 -12.59
N THR A 125 0.95 7.68 -11.87
CA THR A 125 0.93 7.81 -10.40
C THR A 125 -0.04 6.82 -9.77
N GLY A 126 0.35 6.23 -8.65
CA GLY A 126 -0.45 5.24 -7.94
C GLY A 126 -0.37 3.84 -8.55
N MET A 127 0.70 3.54 -9.28
CA MET A 127 0.93 2.20 -9.83
C MET A 127 1.15 1.19 -8.72
N GLY A 128 2.13 1.41 -7.84
CA GLY A 128 2.42 0.51 -6.72
C GLY A 128 1.26 0.39 -5.75
N LEU A 129 0.54 1.49 -5.52
CA LEU A 129 -0.68 1.46 -4.71
C LEU A 129 -1.78 0.60 -5.38
N ASN A 130 -1.93 0.68 -6.70
CA ASN A 130 -2.91 -0.12 -7.43
C ASN A 130 -2.53 -1.59 -7.47
N GLU A 131 -1.27 -1.93 -7.79
CA GLU A 131 -0.80 -3.32 -7.80
C GLU A 131 -1.03 -4.00 -6.45
N ALA A 132 -0.72 -3.30 -5.36
CA ALA A 132 -0.97 -3.79 -4.01
C ALA A 132 -2.47 -4.00 -3.73
N ALA A 133 -3.34 -3.08 -4.17
CA ALA A 133 -4.77 -3.21 -3.99
C ALA A 133 -5.37 -4.37 -4.82
N VAL A 134 -4.86 -4.58 -6.04
CA VAL A 134 -5.23 -5.71 -6.89
C VAL A 134 -4.76 -7.01 -6.24
N GLN A 135 -3.50 -7.09 -5.83
CA GLN A 135 -2.95 -8.28 -5.18
C GLN A 135 -3.66 -8.61 -3.86
N PHE A 136 -3.99 -7.60 -3.06
CA PHE A 136 -4.77 -7.77 -1.83
C PHE A 136 -6.16 -8.34 -2.13
N SER A 137 -6.81 -7.87 -3.21
CA SER A 137 -8.08 -8.40 -3.69
C SER A 137 -7.94 -9.85 -4.19
N THR A 138 -6.89 -10.14 -4.97
CA THR A 138 -6.55 -11.48 -5.46
C THR A 138 -6.36 -12.47 -4.31
N ALA A 139 -5.58 -12.11 -3.29
CA ALA A 139 -5.34 -12.95 -2.12
C ALA A 139 -6.64 -13.28 -1.36
N LYS A 140 -7.59 -12.33 -1.28
CA LYS A 140 -8.91 -12.56 -0.69
C LYS A 140 -9.75 -13.55 -1.49
N VAL A 141 -9.75 -13.43 -2.83
CA VAL A 141 -10.46 -14.35 -3.73
C VAL A 141 -9.90 -15.77 -3.64
N ILE A 142 -8.58 -15.90 -3.51
CA ILE A 142 -7.90 -17.19 -3.34
C ILE A 142 -8.13 -17.76 -1.93
N GLY A 143 -8.36 -16.91 -0.93
CA GLY A 143 -8.56 -17.31 0.47
C GLY A 143 -7.27 -17.52 1.25
N ILE A 144 -6.19 -16.82 0.85
CA ILE A 144 -4.87 -16.93 1.47
C ILE A 144 -4.96 -16.43 2.92
N GLN A 145 -4.42 -17.22 3.85
CA GLN A 145 -4.33 -16.85 5.26
C GLN A 145 -3.12 -15.95 5.50
N LYS A 146 -3.19 -15.13 6.55
CA LYS A 146 -2.04 -14.31 6.93
C LYS A 146 -0.88 -15.17 7.39
N GLU A 147 0.31 -14.77 6.96
CA GLU A 147 1.56 -15.36 7.39
C GLU A 147 2.51 -14.29 7.92
N ALA A 148 3.23 -14.65 8.98
CA ALA A 148 4.32 -13.83 9.50
C ALA A 148 5.55 -13.97 8.59
N VAL A 149 6.02 -12.85 8.05
CA VAL A 149 7.12 -12.80 7.09
C VAL A 149 8.18 -11.80 7.53
N LYS A 150 9.39 -11.94 6.96
CA LYS A 150 10.47 -10.96 7.13
C LYS A 150 11.06 -10.58 5.77
N TYR A 151 10.81 -9.35 5.35
CA TYR A 151 11.33 -8.79 4.09
C TYR A 151 12.20 -7.57 4.38
N PHE A 152 13.41 -7.57 3.85
CA PHE A 152 14.38 -6.46 3.99
C PHE A 152 14.53 -5.99 5.46
N ASN A 153 14.61 -6.94 6.40
CA ASN A 153 14.65 -6.72 7.86
C ASN A 153 13.37 -6.21 8.53
N ILE A 154 12.28 -6.02 7.79
CA ILE A 154 10.96 -5.68 8.34
C ILE A 154 10.21 -6.98 8.60
N SER A 155 9.76 -7.18 9.84
CA SER A 155 8.90 -8.30 10.24
C SER A 155 7.46 -7.81 10.36
N PHE A 156 6.51 -8.51 9.72
CA PHE A 156 5.09 -8.15 9.67
C PHE A 156 4.24 -9.37 9.26
N GLU A 157 2.92 -9.22 9.31
CA GLU A 157 1.97 -10.19 8.75
C GLU A 157 1.39 -9.69 7.42
N THR A 158 1.15 -10.61 6.49
CA THR A 158 0.53 -10.30 5.20
C THR A 158 -0.27 -11.47 4.66
N VAL A 159 -1.31 -11.18 3.87
CA VAL A 159 -2.08 -12.17 3.10
C VAL A 159 -1.44 -12.51 1.76
N SER A 160 -0.32 -11.86 1.42
CA SER A 160 0.35 -12.06 0.14
C SER A 160 1.86 -12.19 0.36
N PRO A 161 2.32 -13.30 0.97
CA PRO A 161 3.73 -13.46 1.32
C PRO A 161 4.63 -13.51 0.09
N SER A 162 4.13 -13.97 -1.06
CA SER A 162 4.94 -14.16 -2.27
C SER A 162 4.88 -12.99 -3.27
N TYR A 163 3.88 -12.10 -3.16
CA TYR A 163 3.60 -11.06 -4.16
C TYR A 163 3.29 -9.73 -3.46
N TYR A 164 4.07 -8.68 -3.75
CA TYR A 164 3.90 -7.33 -3.17
C TYR A 164 3.68 -7.34 -1.64
N PRO A 165 4.50 -8.08 -0.85
CA PRO A 165 4.18 -8.34 0.55
C PRO A 165 4.14 -7.06 1.40
N LEU A 166 5.07 -6.13 1.15
CA LEU A 166 5.20 -4.86 1.87
C LEU A 166 4.04 -3.93 1.55
N GLU A 167 3.70 -3.79 0.28
CA GLU A 167 2.63 -2.91 -0.17
C GLU A 167 1.26 -3.46 0.23
N CYS A 168 1.05 -4.79 0.21
CA CYS A 168 -0.16 -5.41 0.75
C CYS A 168 -0.31 -5.14 2.25
N ASN A 169 0.78 -5.14 3.03
CA ASN A 169 0.73 -4.73 4.44
C ASN A 169 0.34 -3.25 4.58
N LEU A 170 0.86 -2.35 3.72
CA LEU A 170 0.43 -0.95 3.72
C LEU A 170 -1.06 -0.80 3.35
N ILE A 171 -1.56 -1.56 2.38
CA ILE A 171 -2.99 -1.60 2.02
C ILE A 171 -3.84 -2.04 3.22
N GLU A 172 -3.39 -3.05 3.96
CA GLU A 172 -4.06 -3.48 5.20
C GLU A 172 -4.11 -2.35 6.25
N GLN A 173 -3.00 -1.62 6.43
CA GLN A 173 -2.97 -0.46 7.33
C GLN A 173 -3.95 0.65 6.89
N LEU A 174 -4.11 0.88 5.59
CA LEU A 174 -5.07 1.86 5.05
C LEU A 174 -6.53 1.39 5.22
N THR A 175 -6.81 0.13 4.93
CA THR A 175 -8.16 -0.47 5.03
C THR A 175 -8.61 -0.65 6.46
N TYR A 176 -7.70 -0.74 7.43
CA TYR A 176 -8.06 -0.69 8.85
C TYR A 176 -8.87 0.56 9.22
N PHE A 177 -8.59 1.70 8.57
CA PHE A 177 -9.31 2.95 8.82
C PHE A 177 -10.50 3.17 7.89
N THR A 178 -10.39 2.71 6.64
CA THR A 178 -11.35 3.02 5.58
C THR A 178 -12.39 1.93 5.36
N GLY A 179 -12.13 0.70 5.83
CA GLY A 179 -12.87 -0.50 5.46
C GLY A 179 -12.43 -1.06 4.10
N GLU A 180 -12.44 -2.39 3.98
CA GLU A 180 -12.05 -3.08 2.74
C GLU A 180 -13.04 -2.81 1.59
N GLU A 181 -14.35 -2.69 1.87
CA GLU A 181 -15.39 -2.42 0.87
C GLU A 181 -15.08 -1.16 0.02
N ILE A 182 -14.67 -0.07 0.67
CA ILE A 182 -14.38 1.19 -0.04
C ILE A 182 -13.12 1.04 -0.90
N LEU A 183 -12.11 0.30 -0.43
CA LEU A 183 -10.95 -0.03 -1.25
C LEU A 183 -11.38 -0.81 -2.48
N PHE A 184 -12.12 -1.92 -2.30
CA PHE A 184 -12.51 -2.77 -3.41
C PHE A 184 -13.38 -2.02 -4.42
N ASP A 185 -14.36 -1.23 -4.00
CA ASP A 185 -15.18 -0.41 -4.91
C ASP A 185 -14.31 0.52 -5.77
N SER A 186 -13.35 1.23 -5.17
CA SER A 186 -12.43 2.09 -5.92
C SER A 186 -11.45 1.30 -6.80
N THR A 187 -10.97 0.15 -6.33
CA THR A 187 -10.06 -0.73 -7.07
C THR A 187 -10.74 -1.32 -8.29
N PHE A 188 -11.97 -1.82 -8.21
CA PHE A 188 -12.64 -2.47 -9.35
C PHE A 188 -13.28 -1.47 -10.31
N THR A 189 -13.83 -0.36 -9.80
CA THR A 189 -14.58 0.60 -10.63
C THR A 189 -13.80 1.86 -10.98
N SER A 190 -12.54 1.94 -10.57
CA SER A 190 -11.60 3.02 -10.94
C SER A 190 -12.11 4.41 -10.55
N ASN A 191 -12.62 4.54 -9.32
CA ASN A 191 -13.14 5.78 -8.77
C ASN A 191 -12.29 6.30 -7.59
N ASP A 192 -12.58 7.52 -7.12
CA ASP A 192 -11.80 8.19 -6.07
C ASP A 192 -12.39 8.05 -4.65
N LYS A 193 -13.38 7.19 -4.40
CA LYS A 193 -14.02 7.08 -3.07
C LYS A 193 -13.01 6.73 -1.97
N PHE A 194 -12.15 5.73 -2.19
CA PHE A 194 -11.09 5.35 -1.26
C PHE A 194 -10.14 6.51 -0.95
N LYS A 195 -9.60 7.13 -2.01
CA LYS A 195 -8.72 8.30 -1.90
C LYS A 195 -9.37 9.42 -1.09
N ASN A 196 -10.58 9.81 -1.47
CA ASN A 196 -11.30 10.92 -0.84
C ASN A 196 -11.64 10.60 0.62
N TYR A 197 -12.05 9.37 0.91
CA TYR A 197 -12.39 8.95 2.26
C TYR A 197 -11.15 8.91 3.16
N PHE A 198 -10.06 8.31 2.70
CA PHE A 198 -8.80 8.31 3.44
C PHE A 198 -8.28 9.73 3.70
N ILE A 199 -8.37 10.63 2.72
CA ILE A 199 -8.03 12.05 2.89
C ILE A 199 -8.90 12.72 3.95
N SER A 200 -10.20 12.39 4.00
CA SER A 200 -11.12 12.94 5.02
C SER A 200 -10.78 12.49 6.44
N LEU A 201 -10.22 11.28 6.59
CA LEU A 201 -9.74 10.74 7.87
C LEU A 201 -8.35 11.28 8.23
N THR A 202 -7.56 11.72 7.25
CA THR A 202 -6.16 12.11 7.39
C THR A 202 -5.90 13.51 6.77
N SER A 203 -5.24 13.56 5.61
CA SER A 203 -5.01 14.75 4.80
C SER A 203 -4.57 14.36 3.38
N ASN A 204 -4.68 15.29 2.43
CA ASN A 204 -4.13 15.11 1.08
C ASN A 204 -2.62 14.87 1.07
N LYS A 205 -1.90 15.51 2.02
CA LYS A 205 -0.46 15.30 2.17
C LYS A 205 -0.15 13.85 2.54
N THR A 206 -0.88 13.29 3.51
CA THR A 206 -0.71 11.91 3.95
C THR A 206 -0.97 10.93 2.82
N PHE A 207 -2.09 11.08 2.09
CA PHE A 207 -2.40 10.19 0.97
C PHE A 207 -1.31 10.22 -0.10
N ASN A 208 -0.90 11.42 -0.56
CA ASN A 208 0.11 11.55 -1.61
C ASN A 208 1.48 10.99 -1.17
N GLU A 209 1.81 11.09 0.12
CA GLU A 209 3.06 10.52 0.65
C GLU A 209 3.02 8.98 0.64
N VAL A 210 1.89 8.38 1.02
CA VAL A 210 1.72 6.93 0.98
C VAL A 210 1.69 6.41 -0.46
N GLU A 211 0.96 7.06 -1.36
CA GLU A 211 0.91 6.72 -2.79
C GLU A 211 2.32 6.74 -3.40
N LEU A 212 3.08 7.82 -3.15
CA LEU A 212 4.46 7.93 -3.61
C LEU A 212 5.35 6.83 -3.04
N CYS A 213 5.21 6.51 -1.75
CA CYS A 213 6.01 5.46 -1.14
C CYS A 213 5.69 4.07 -1.72
N CYS A 214 4.43 3.76 -2.00
CA CYS A 214 4.07 2.49 -2.65
C CYS A 214 4.67 2.41 -4.07
N ASP A 215 4.57 3.47 -4.85
CA ASP A 215 5.19 3.54 -6.19
C ASP A 215 6.73 3.36 -6.10
N GLN A 216 7.37 3.99 -5.11
CA GLN A 216 8.82 3.89 -4.91
C GLN A 216 9.27 2.51 -4.46
N ILE A 217 8.50 1.82 -3.61
CA ILE A 217 8.82 0.45 -3.20
C ILE A 217 8.78 -0.46 -4.44
N LEU A 218 7.71 -0.39 -5.22
CA LEU A 218 7.58 -1.15 -6.46
C LEU A 218 8.76 -0.92 -7.41
N GLU A 219 9.10 0.35 -7.69
CA GLU A 219 10.25 0.70 -8.54
C GLU A 219 11.57 0.09 -8.02
N LEU A 220 11.82 0.16 -6.71
CA LEU A 220 13.03 -0.38 -6.09
C LEU A 220 13.07 -1.92 -6.15
N GLU A 221 11.93 -2.59 -6.00
CA GLU A 221 11.82 -4.04 -6.12
C GLU A 221 12.11 -4.51 -7.56
N GLU A 222 11.58 -3.82 -8.57
CA GLU A 222 11.90 -4.07 -9.97
C GLU A 222 13.39 -3.86 -10.29
N GLU A 223 14.01 -2.83 -9.69
CA GLU A 223 15.44 -2.63 -9.82
C GLU A 223 16.25 -3.79 -9.18
N ILE A 224 15.82 -4.31 -8.02
CA ILE A 224 16.45 -5.46 -7.36
C ILE A 224 16.34 -6.70 -8.24
N LEU A 225 15.16 -6.97 -8.82
CA LEU A 225 14.94 -8.08 -9.76
C LEU A 225 15.88 -7.96 -10.97
N THR A 226 16.00 -6.76 -11.55
CA THR A 226 16.93 -6.51 -12.65
C THR A 226 18.39 -6.76 -12.25
N LEU A 227 18.79 -6.42 -11.03
CA LEU A 227 20.12 -6.71 -10.50
C LEU A 227 20.33 -8.20 -10.24
N ASN A 228 19.31 -8.94 -9.77
CA ASN A 228 19.36 -10.38 -9.59
C ASN A 228 19.58 -11.11 -10.93
N ASN A 229 18.84 -10.72 -11.97
CA ASN A 229 18.99 -11.31 -13.30
C ASN A 229 20.40 -11.06 -13.84
N LYS A 230 20.93 -9.83 -13.70
CA LYS A 230 22.34 -9.54 -14.06
C LYS A 230 23.35 -10.34 -13.26
N LEU A 231 23.05 -10.66 -12.00
CA LEU A 231 23.94 -11.45 -11.14
C LEU A 231 23.98 -12.92 -11.60
N SER A 232 22.85 -13.45 -12.09
CA SER A 232 22.75 -14.83 -12.59
C SER A 232 23.60 -15.12 -13.85
N GLU A 233 24.00 -14.07 -14.58
CA GLU A 233 24.89 -14.19 -15.75
C GLU A 233 26.36 -14.47 -15.38
N PHE A 234 26.72 -14.42 -14.08
CA PHE A 234 28.08 -14.64 -13.60
C PHE A 234 28.21 -16.00 -12.90
N ASP A 235 29.05 -16.89 -13.44
CA ASP A 235 29.31 -18.21 -12.85
C ASP A 235 30.13 -18.14 -11.55
N GLU A 236 30.98 -17.11 -11.40
CA GLU A 236 31.88 -16.96 -10.26
C GLU A 236 31.86 -15.54 -9.66
N ARG A 237 32.06 -15.50 -8.33
CA ARG A 237 32.15 -14.24 -7.59
C ARG A 237 33.38 -13.45 -8.02
N CYS A 238 33.15 -12.22 -8.47
CA CYS A 238 34.19 -11.26 -8.86
C CYS A 238 33.88 -9.85 -8.35
N ASN A 239 34.80 -8.90 -8.60
CA ASN A 239 34.61 -7.49 -8.25
C ASN A 239 33.34 -6.87 -8.84
N LYS A 240 32.85 -7.36 -10.00
CA LYS A 240 31.59 -6.88 -10.58
C LYS A 240 30.38 -7.39 -9.78
N THR A 241 30.36 -8.68 -9.45
CA THR A 241 29.29 -9.28 -8.62
C THR A 241 29.20 -8.62 -7.24
N ASN A 242 30.33 -8.30 -6.60
CA ASN A 242 30.35 -7.57 -5.32
C ASN A 242 29.66 -6.20 -5.41
N LYS A 243 29.91 -5.45 -6.49
CA LYS A 243 29.25 -4.15 -6.71
C LYS A 243 27.74 -4.27 -6.96
N ILE A 244 27.29 -5.37 -7.59
CA ILE A 244 25.86 -5.63 -7.77
C ILE A 244 25.21 -5.91 -6.42
N ILE A 245 25.82 -6.78 -5.60
CA ILE A 245 25.36 -7.10 -4.25
C ILE A 245 25.30 -5.83 -3.38
N GLU A 246 26.34 -5.00 -3.40
CA GLU A 246 26.36 -3.71 -2.67
C GLU A 246 25.20 -2.80 -3.09
N LYS A 247 24.88 -2.73 -4.39
CA LYS A 247 23.73 -1.94 -4.88
C LYS A 247 22.39 -2.50 -4.41
N GLN A 248 22.25 -3.82 -4.39
CA GLN A 248 21.04 -4.47 -3.87
C GLN A 248 20.83 -4.14 -2.41
N GLU A 249 21.88 -4.21 -1.57
CA GLU A 249 21.76 -3.85 -0.16
C GLU A 249 21.34 -2.38 0.04
N VAL A 250 21.85 -1.47 -0.80
CA VAL A 250 21.41 -0.06 -0.80
C VAL A 250 19.93 0.07 -1.18
N GLN A 251 19.44 -0.68 -2.17
CA GLN A 251 18.03 -0.67 -2.55
C GLN A 251 17.14 -1.25 -1.44
N LYS A 252 17.51 -2.37 -0.83
CA LYS A 252 16.80 -2.99 0.30
C LYS A 252 16.70 -2.02 1.48
N GLN A 253 17.77 -1.28 1.78
CA GLN A 253 17.74 -0.25 2.80
C GLN A 253 16.76 0.88 2.45
N LYS A 254 16.77 1.36 1.20
CA LYS A 254 15.81 2.39 0.75
C LYS A 254 14.37 1.90 0.82
N ILE A 255 14.09 0.65 0.46
CA ILE A 255 12.76 0.05 0.61
C ILE A 255 12.35 0.09 2.08
N THR A 256 13.24 -0.32 2.98
CA THR A 256 12.99 -0.30 4.43
C THR A 256 12.62 1.09 4.92
N GLU A 257 13.44 2.10 4.57
CA GLU A 257 13.20 3.49 4.94
C GLU A 257 11.89 4.03 4.35
N THR A 258 11.57 3.65 3.11
CA THR A 258 10.36 4.08 2.38
C THR A 258 9.09 3.47 2.98
N PHE A 259 9.12 2.18 3.29
CA PHE A 259 8.02 1.49 3.97
C PHE A 259 7.74 2.10 5.35
N LEU A 260 8.78 2.26 6.19
CA LEU A 260 8.63 2.83 7.52
C LEU A 260 8.14 4.29 7.45
N LYS A 261 8.55 5.04 6.44
CA LYS A 261 8.04 6.39 6.18
C LYS A 261 6.54 6.38 5.86
N ALA A 262 6.08 5.50 4.97
CA ALA A 262 4.66 5.37 4.64
C ALA A 262 3.84 5.02 5.89
N GLN A 263 4.25 3.99 6.63
CA GLN A 263 3.63 3.55 7.87
C GLN A 263 3.55 4.68 8.92
N ASN A 264 4.65 5.38 9.16
CA ASN A 264 4.69 6.48 10.11
C ASN A 264 3.76 7.64 9.71
N SER A 265 3.65 7.89 8.40
CA SER A 265 2.74 8.88 7.83
C SER A 265 1.27 8.47 7.97
N ILE A 266 0.95 7.18 7.79
CA ILE A 266 -0.39 6.62 8.06
C ILE A 266 -0.75 6.81 9.54
N ILE A 267 0.12 6.38 10.45
CA ILE A 267 -0.07 6.47 11.91
C ILE A 267 -0.36 7.91 12.30
N LYS A 268 0.56 8.83 12.01
CA LYS A 268 0.40 10.25 12.39
C LYS A 268 -0.79 10.89 11.70
N GLY A 269 -0.96 10.64 10.40
CA GLY A 269 -2.02 11.25 9.61
C GLY A 269 -3.41 10.97 10.17
N TYR A 270 -3.70 9.72 10.54
CA TYR A 270 -4.98 9.34 11.11
C TYR A 270 -5.09 9.72 12.59
N PHE A 271 -4.17 9.24 13.43
CA PHE A 271 -4.32 9.34 14.88
C PHE A 271 -4.17 10.78 15.38
N ASP A 272 -3.35 11.64 14.75
CA ASP A 272 -3.31 13.05 15.14
C ASP A 272 -4.60 13.80 14.77
N ASN A 273 -5.25 13.41 13.68
CA ASN A 273 -6.54 13.99 13.28
C ASN A 273 -7.66 13.48 14.19
N ALA A 274 -7.74 12.16 14.40
CA ALA A 274 -8.71 11.53 15.28
C ALA A 274 -8.64 12.07 16.72
N PHE A 275 -7.43 12.27 17.25
CA PHE A 275 -7.24 12.81 18.61
C PHE A 275 -7.87 14.21 18.78
N LYS A 276 -7.75 15.08 17.77
CA LYS A 276 -8.34 16.43 17.80
C LYS A 276 -9.86 16.39 17.88
N ASN A 277 -10.47 15.39 17.27
CA ASN A 277 -11.92 15.28 17.16
C ASN A 277 -12.58 14.58 18.35
N ILE A 278 -11.81 14.01 19.29
CA ILE A 278 -12.37 13.43 20.53
C ILE A 278 -13.08 14.52 21.35
N SER A 279 -14.37 14.32 21.60
CA SER A 279 -15.26 15.25 22.29
C SER A 279 -15.92 14.66 23.53
N ASN A 280 -15.84 13.34 23.72
CA ASN A 280 -16.44 12.60 24.82
C ASN A 280 -15.62 11.35 25.21
N LEU A 281 -15.98 10.72 26.32
CA LEU A 281 -15.25 9.56 26.87
C LEU A 281 -15.37 8.30 25.99
N GLU A 282 -16.48 8.12 25.28
CA GLU A 282 -16.67 6.99 24.39
C GLU A 282 -15.71 7.07 23.19
N GLU A 283 -15.60 8.23 22.55
CA GLU A 283 -14.64 8.49 21.47
C GLU A 283 -13.19 8.32 21.95
N LEU A 284 -12.91 8.70 23.19
CA LEU A 284 -11.59 8.54 23.81
C LEU A 284 -11.22 7.06 23.97
N ASP A 285 -12.13 6.25 24.50
CA ASP A 285 -11.91 4.80 24.64
C ASP A 285 -11.83 4.08 23.29
N ASN A 286 -12.66 4.50 22.33
CA ASN A 286 -12.59 3.98 20.96
C ASN A 286 -11.24 4.31 20.29
N TYR A 287 -10.71 5.51 20.51
CA TYR A 287 -9.37 5.86 20.06
C TYR A 287 -8.31 4.95 20.67
N ARG A 288 -8.34 4.73 21.99
CA ARG A 288 -7.36 3.88 22.70
C ARG A 288 -7.32 2.47 22.12
N LYS A 289 -8.49 1.84 22.00
CA LYS A 289 -8.64 0.50 21.43
C LYS A 289 -8.13 0.44 19.99
N LYS A 290 -8.45 1.45 19.17
CA LYS A 290 -7.99 1.51 17.78
C LYS A 290 -6.48 1.62 17.68
N LEU A 291 -5.85 2.46 18.51
CA LEU A 291 -4.40 2.66 18.51
C LEU A 291 -3.66 1.41 18.97
N ASP A 292 -4.13 0.77 20.05
CA ASP A 292 -3.59 -0.49 20.55
C ASP A 292 -3.65 -1.60 19.49
N HIS A 293 -4.84 -1.83 18.91
CA HIS A 293 -5.02 -2.86 17.88
C HIS A 293 -4.20 -2.57 16.61
N PHE A 294 -4.05 -1.30 16.21
CA PHE A 294 -3.24 -0.94 15.04
C PHE A 294 -1.78 -1.37 15.19
N GLY A 295 -1.26 -1.44 16.42
CA GLY A 295 0.09 -1.91 16.70
C GLY A 295 0.38 -3.35 16.24
N ASN A 296 -0.67 -4.15 16.00
CA ASN A 296 -0.53 -5.51 15.48
C ASN A 296 -0.38 -5.57 13.95
N LEU A 297 -0.67 -4.48 13.23
CA LEU A 297 -0.64 -4.43 11.76
C LEU A 297 0.68 -3.91 11.20
N ILE A 298 1.50 -3.26 12.03
CA ILE A 298 2.69 -2.54 11.59
C ILE A 298 3.87 -3.48 11.33
N GLY A 299 4.71 -3.10 10.37
CA GLY A 299 6.02 -3.72 10.20
C GLY A 299 7.07 -3.15 11.15
N ARG A 300 7.95 -4.02 11.64
CA ARG A 300 9.01 -3.68 12.61
C ARG A 300 10.38 -4.15 12.15
N THR A 301 11.36 -3.26 12.23
CA THR A 301 12.79 -3.59 12.23
C THR A 301 13.28 -3.68 13.68
N ASP A 302 14.47 -4.24 13.89
CA ASP A 302 15.06 -4.40 15.24
C ASP A 302 15.25 -3.05 15.97
N ASP A 303 15.41 -1.96 15.23
CA ASP A 303 15.63 -0.60 15.71
C ASP A 303 14.41 0.33 15.56
N TYR A 304 13.26 -0.19 15.17
CA TYR A 304 12.05 0.61 14.99
C TYR A 304 11.37 0.94 16.33
N THR A 305 11.54 2.18 16.80
CA THR A 305 10.93 2.67 18.07
C THR A 305 9.73 3.60 17.88
N PHE A 306 9.51 4.09 16.65
CA PHE A 306 8.57 5.18 16.39
C PHE A 306 7.17 4.94 16.96
N PHE A 307 6.59 3.76 16.73
CA PHE A 307 5.23 3.48 17.18
C PHE A 307 5.15 3.44 18.70
N ASP A 308 6.13 2.87 19.38
CA ASP A 308 6.11 2.72 20.83
C ASP A 308 6.29 4.09 21.53
N ASP A 309 7.15 4.94 20.97
CA ASP A 309 7.31 6.34 21.38
C ASP A 309 6.01 7.13 21.14
N TYR A 310 5.42 7.00 19.95
CA TYR A 310 4.15 7.65 19.58
C TYR A 310 2.99 7.19 20.47
N TYR A 311 2.88 5.88 20.72
CA TYR A 311 1.87 5.27 21.56
C TYR A 311 1.94 5.83 22.98
N THR A 312 3.15 5.84 23.57
CA THR A 312 3.38 6.36 24.91
C THR A 312 3.00 7.83 25.02
N GLU A 313 3.42 8.65 24.04
CA GLU A 313 3.06 10.07 23.99
C GLU A 313 1.54 10.26 23.90
N LYS A 314 0.87 9.52 23.02
CA LYS A 314 -0.58 9.61 22.84
C LYS A 314 -1.37 9.14 24.05
N MET A 315 -0.94 8.07 24.71
CA MET A 315 -1.61 7.60 25.93
C MET A 315 -1.55 8.64 27.05
N SER A 316 -0.42 9.33 27.23
CA SER A 316 -0.33 10.45 28.19
C SER A 316 -1.23 11.63 27.81
N GLN A 317 -1.30 11.99 26.52
CA GLN A 317 -2.21 13.03 26.03
C GLN A 317 -3.69 12.66 26.26
N LEU A 318 -4.05 11.38 26.11
CA LEU A 318 -5.40 10.87 26.34
C LEU A 318 -5.76 10.86 27.83
N GLU A 319 -4.83 10.53 28.73
CA GLU A 319 -5.07 10.63 30.18
C GLU A 319 -5.41 12.06 30.59
N HIS A 320 -4.63 13.03 30.10
CA HIS A 320 -4.93 14.45 30.35
C HIS A 320 -6.30 14.85 29.77
N LYS A 321 -6.62 14.41 28.55
CA LYS A 321 -7.92 14.67 27.93
C LYS A 321 -9.08 14.03 28.69
N SER A 322 -8.89 12.82 29.24
CA SER A 322 -9.88 12.11 30.08
C SER A 322 -10.25 12.94 31.30
N ASN A 323 -9.23 13.44 32.02
CA ASN A 323 -9.43 14.27 33.20
C ASN A 323 -10.23 15.55 32.90
N ILE A 324 -9.97 16.17 31.75
CA ILE A 324 -10.71 17.36 31.31
C ILE A 324 -12.18 17.00 31.01
N LEU A 325 -12.42 15.91 30.30
CA LEU A 325 -13.76 15.47 29.93
C LEU A 325 -14.59 15.05 31.16
N GLU A 326 -14.00 14.33 32.10
CA GLU A 326 -14.64 13.92 33.37
C GLU A 326 -15.03 15.13 34.23
N ASN A 327 -14.25 16.22 34.17
CA ASN A 327 -14.53 17.46 34.89
C ASN A 327 -15.36 18.48 34.08
N GLY A 328 -16.09 18.04 33.06
CA GLY A 328 -16.99 18.90 32.28
C GLY A 328 -16.28 19.96 31.44
N GLY A 329 -15.05 19.69 30.99
CA GLY A 329 -14.23 20.61 30.19
C GLY A 329 -13.35 21.56 31.00
N ILE A 330 -13.32 21.43 32.33
CA ILE A 330 -12.50 22.27 33.21
C ILE A 330 -11.15 21.59 33.42
N GLU A 331 -10.07 22.33 33.13
CA GLU A 331 -8.71 21.90 33.44
C GLU A 331 -8.50 21.97 34.97
N THR A 332 -8.51 20.81 35.61
CA THR A 332 -8.36 20.66 37.07
C THR A 332 -6.93 20.34 37.50
N ALA A 333 -6.00 20.14 36.55
CA ALA A 333 -4.61 19.88 36.85
C ALA A 333 -3.89 21.15 37.34
N LEU A 334 -3.20 21.07 38.48
CA LEU A 334 -2.29 22.13 38.94
C LEU A 334 -1.17 22.30 37.92
N ILE A 335 -1.15 23.44 37.23
CA ILE A 335 -0.03 23.83 36.37
C ILE A 335 1.22 23.94 37.25
N ILE A 336 2.09 22.93 37.22
CA ILE A 336 3.47 23.10 37.68
C ILE A 336 4.11 24.06 36.68
N LYS A 337 4.13 25.34 37.05
CA LYS A 337 4.73 26.42 36.28
C LYS A 337 6.22 26.12 36.15
N LYS A 338 6.62 25.42 35.09
CA LYS A 338 8.03 25.20 34.74
C LYS A 338 8.60 26.57 34.42
N THR A 339 9.21 27.23 35.40
CA THR A 339 9.90 28.49 35.20
C THR A 339 10.97 28.28 34.14
N SER A 340 10.75 28.78 32.93
CA SER A 340 11.75 28.70 31.87
C SER A 340 12.96 29.54 32.29
N LYS A 341 14.18 29.00 32.14
CA LYS A 341 15.42 29.75 32.43
C LYS A 341 15.47 31.08 31.66
N ALA A 342 14.84 31.14 30.49
CA ALA A 342 14.69 32.36 29.70
C ALA A 342 13.83 33.43 30.40
N SER A 343 12.71 33.04 31.03
CA SER A 343 11.85 33.97 31.78
C SER A 343 12.52 34.50 33.06
N SER A 344 13.37 33.69 33.72
CA SER A 344 14.14 34.15 34.89
C SER A 344 15.28 35.07 34.47
N TRP A 345 15.94 34.81 33.33
CA TRP A 345 16.94 35.69 32.74
C TRP A 345 16.36 37.03 32.30
N PHE A 346 15.19 37.03 31.68
CA PHE A 346 14.52 38.27 31.24
C PHE A 346 14.09 39.14 32.43
N ARG A 347 13.62 38.51 33.52
CA ARG A 347 13.32 39.21 34.79
C ARG A 347 14.58 39.73 35.48
N ALA A 348 15.67 38.96 35.50
CA ALA A 348 16.95 39.40 36.05
C ALA A 348 17.53 40.58 35.25
N PHE A 349 17.39 40.58 33.92
CA PHE A 349 17.82 41.67 33.05
C PHE A 349 16.98 42.93 33.26
N ILE A 350 15.65 42.81 33.37
CA ILE A 350 14.79 43.96 33.67
C ILE A 350 15.11 44.54 35.05
N ASN A 351 15.32 43.72 36.08
CA ASN A 351 15.70 44.21 37.41
C ASN A 351 17.09 44.85 37.44
N PHE A 352 18.02 44.38 36.61
CA PHE A 352 19.35 45.00 36.44
C PHE A 352 19.26 46.37 35.73
N VAL A 353 18.35 46.53 34.76
CA VAL A 353 18.16 47.79 34.01
C VAL A 353 17.30 48.80 34.77
N THR A 354 16.37 48.35 35.61
CA THR A 354 15.43 49.22 36.34
C THR A 354 15.86 49.58 37.77
N GLY A 355 16.88 48.93 38.32
CA GLY A 355 17.51 49.35 39.58
C GLY A 355 16.68 49.08 40.84
N ASP A 356 15.63 48.26 40.76
CA ASP A 356 14.86 47.90 41.95
C ASP A 356 15.62 46.89 42.82
N LYS A 357 16.14 47.39 43.95
CA LYS A 357 16.67 46.57 45.04
C LYS A 357 15.53 45.81 45.69
N ILE A 358 15.58 44.48 45.61
CA ILE A 358 14.75 43.58 46.41
C ILE A 358 15.18 43.75 47.87
N HIS A 359 14.34 44.40 48.69
CA HIS A 359 14.35 44.16 50.13
C HIS A 359 13.66 42.81 50.39
N ASN A 360 14.33 42.01 51.23
CA ASN A 360 14.02 40.61 51.58
C ASN A 360 12.54 40.25 51.70
#